data_AF-T1KPJ0-F1
#
_entry.id   AF-T1KPJ0-F1
#
_cell.length_a   1.000
_cell.length_b   1.000
_cell.length_c   1.000
_cell.angle_alpha   90.00
_cell.angle_beta   90.00
_cell.angle_gamma   90.00
#
_symmetry.space_group_name_H-M   'P 1'
#
loop_
_entity.id
_entity.type
_entity.pdbx_description
1 polymer ?
#
loop_
_entity_poly.entity_id
_entity_poly.type
_entity_poly.pdbx_seq_one_letter_code
_entity_poly.pdbx_strand_id
1 'polypeptide(L)'
;MLSQENNVKFGFIPARLLVGQRLAQCMHPELPSGVHLKALETYDLIFKIIGPDRLVQELSIYSNGLFPLLSQASINVKPELIKIYENHFVTLGDKLKPALDGFLIASLPGLEEGSDHYTTTDNLLKKVCEGVGKHFFYGALWRVILIDSSVRLPAISFITSHFVKKKSLEEQLYIKGTSLTTFLHGLCASLLDQNVLVQRAVLDLLLDCFPMHNQQISNSDMISITTAAITVLLRRDISLNRRLDSWLFGADSSGQSYLANANAMKALNEKLTSSGGTIISSNSGSRSRRRREAYFMVYSKEFVYKTLVLCVGVHTHLTGTHNDNCFVGYYLREVISFFERINK
;
A
#
# COMPACT_ATOMS: atom_id res chain seq x y z
N MET A 1 26.08 36.69 17.73
CA MET A 1 27.17 35.80 17.28
C MET A 1 27.92 35.13 18.44
N LEU A 2 28.06 35.74 19.63
CA LEU A 2 28.76 35.12 20.79
C LEU A 2 28.01 34.00 21.54
N SER A 3 26.75 33.70 21.20
CA SER A 3 25.95 32.66 21.87
C SER A 3 25.88 31.32 21.13
N GLN A 4 26.31 31.26 19.86
CA GLN A 4 26.26 30.02 19.08
C GLN A 4 27.46 29.09 19.36
N GLU A 5 28.64 29.62 19.65
CA GLU A 5 29.85 28.81 19.88
C GLU A 5 29.87 28.11 21.26
N ASN A 6 29.16 28.62 22.27
CA ASN A 6 29.20 28.07 23.63
C ASN A 6 28.27 26.87 23.85
N ASN A 7 27.20 26.70 23.07
CA ASN A 7 26.24 25.60 23.28
C ASN A 7 26.74 24.25 22.74
N VAL A 8 27.64 24.25 21.75
CA VAL A 8 28.25 23.02 21.23
C VAL A 8 29.09 22.33 22.31
N LYS A 9 29.65 23.08 23.27
CA LYS A 9 30.48 22.53 24.36
C LYS A 9 29.72 21.65 25.36
N PHE A 10 28.40 21.79 25.49
CA PHE A 10 27.62 21.06 26.51
C PHE A 10 26.75 19.94 25.92
N GLY A 11 26.53 19.92 24.61
CA GLY A 11 25.75 18.89 23.90
C GLY A 11 24.30 18.73 24.40
N PHE A 12 23.80 19.67 25.23
CA PHE A 12 22.57 19.54 26.00
C PHE A 12 21.71 20.80 25.87
N ILE A 13 20.40 20.61 25.73
CA ILE A 13 19.41 21.69 25.72
C ILE A 13 18.78 21.82 27.11
N PRO A 14 18.96 22.96 27.81
CA PRO A 14 18.26 23.24 29.05
C PRO A 14 16.74 23.18 28.88
N ALA A 15 16.04 22.64 29.87
CA ALA A 15 14.58 22.50 29.87
C ALA A 15 13.99 21.88 28.57
N ARG A 16 14.70 20.89 27.98
CA ARG A 16 14.35 20.24 26.70
C ARG A 16 12.88 19.87 26.51
N LEU A 17 12.19 19.41 27.57
CA LEU A 17 10.77 19.07 27.51
C LEU A 17 9.91 20.31 27.24
N LEU A 18 10.15 21.40 27.97
CA LEU A 18 9.44 22.67 27.78
C LEU A 18 9.76 23.26 26.41
N VAL A 19 11.03 23.23 25.99
CA VAL A 19 11.44 23.69 24.66
C VAL A 19 10.73 22.89 23.56
N GLY A 20 10.73 21.57 23.64
CA GLY A 20 10.04 20.69 22.70
C GLY A 20 8.54 20.95 22.63
N GLN A 21 7.88 21.14 23.78
CA GLN A 21 6.46 21.49 23.85
C GLN A 21 6.15 22.83 23.17
N ARG A 22 6.97 23.85 23.40
CA ARG A 22 6.78 25.17 22.76
C ARG A 22 7.04 25.10 21.26
N LEU A 23 8.05 24.36 20.83
CA LEU A 23 8.28 24.14 19.41
C LEU A 23 7.13 23.39 18.74
N ALA A 24 6.55 22.38 19.40
CA ALA A 24 5.39 21.68 18.89
C ALA A 24 4.16 22.61 18.76
N GLN A 25 3.94 23.52 19.71
CA GLN A 25 2.90 24.55 19.59
C GLN A 25 3.13 25.46 18.39
N CYS A 26 4.39 25.83 18.10
CA CYS A 26 4.74 26.59 16.91
C CYS A 26 4.45 25.85 15.60
N MET A 27 4.24 24.53 15.62
CA MET A 27 3.88 23.73 14.42
C MET A 27 2.36 23.64 14.20
N HIS A 28 1.56 24.37 14.97
CA HIS A 28 0.10 24.34 14.81
C HIS A 28 -0.31 24.83 13.41
N PRO A 29 -1.21 24.11 12.70
CA PRO A 29 -1.59 24.41 11.31
C PRO A 29 -2.14 25.82 11.08
N GLU A 30 -2.83 26.38 12.08
CA GLU A 30 -3.43 27.74 11.99
C GLU A 30 -2.41 28.87 12.15
N LEU A 31 -1.15 28.56 12.49
CA LEU A 31 -0.12 29.58 12.64
C LEU A 31 0.47 30.00 11.29
N PRO A 32 0.95 31.25 11.14
CA PRO A 32 1.56 31.71 9.90
C PRO A 32 2.81 30.90 9.52
N SER A 33 3.05 30.75 8.22
CA SER A 33 4.21 30.02 7.69
C SER A 33 5.56 30.55 8.21
N GLY A 34 5.68 31.85 8.47
CA GLY A 34 6.88 32.43 9.09
C GLY A 34 7.18 31.88 10.49
N VAL A 35 6.15 31.53 11.27
CA VAL A 35 6.31 30.88 12.59
C VAL A 35 6.82 29.45 12.40
N HIS A 36 6.25 28.71 11.44
CA HIS A 36 6.70 27.35 11.11
C HIS A 36 8.17 27.35 10.68
N LEU A 37 8.53 28.19 9.71
CA LEU A 37 9.91 28.30 9.21
C LEU A 37 10.90 28.61 10.33
N LYS A 38 10.57 29.58 11.20
CA LYS A 38 11.48 29.95 12.28
C LYS A 38 11.64 28.85 13.33
N ALA A 39 10.56 28.12 13.59
CA ALA A 39 10.63 26.98 14.50
C ALA A 39 11.40 25.80 13.88
N LEU A 40 11.28 25.55 12.56
CA LEU A 40 12.10 24.56 11.85
C LEU A 40 13.61 24.89 11.89
N GLU A 41 13.99 26.16 11.72
CA GLU A 41 15.38 26.60 11.94
C GLU A 41 15.87 26.30 13.37
N THR A 42 14.96 26.42 14.35
CA THR A 42 15.29 26.13 15.75
C THR A 42 15.44 24.62 15.98
N TYR A 43 14.58 23.79 15.38
CA TYR A 43 14.76 22.34 15.36
C TYR A 43 16.10 21.94 14.74
N ASP A 44 16.48 22.51 13.59
CA ASP A 44 17.76 22.25 12.92
C ASP A 44 18.95 22.54 13.83
N LEU A 45 18.93 23.71 14.49
CA LEU A 45 19.98 24.11 15.42
C LEU A 45 20.06 23.16 16.62
N ILE A 46 18.92 22.79 17.20
CA ILE A 46 18.87 21.84 18.33
C ILE A 46 19.47 20.50 17.93
N PHE A 47 19.06 19.94 16.79
CA PHE A 47 19.54 18.65 16.32
C PHE A 47 21.05 18.66 16.03
N LYS A 48 21.59 19.76 15.48
CA LYS A 48 23.03 19.97 15.32
C LYS A 48 23.79 20.02 16.66
N ILE A 49 23.18 20.58 17.71
CA ILE A 49 23.79 20.68 19.05
C ILE A 49 23.80 19.32 19.77
N ILE A 50 22.67 18.60 19.77
CA ILE A 50 22.53 17.36 20.53
C ILE A 50 23.14 16.14 19.82
N GLY A 51 23.23 16.19 18.48
CA GLY A 51 23.73 15.11 17.66
C GLY A 51 22.78 13.89 17.58
N PRO A 52 23.10 12.93 16.70
CA PRO A 52 22.20 11.82 16.36
C PRO A 52 21.92 10.87 17.54
N ASP A 53 22.92 10.61 18.38
CA ASP A 53 22.77 9.67 19.51
C ASP A 53 21.78 10.17 20.56
N ARG A 54 21.80 11.47 20.87
CA ARG A 54 20.85 12.08 21.80
C ARG A 54 19.50 12.30 21.14
N LEU A 55 19.47 12.68 19.85
CA LEU A 55 18.22 12.82 19.10
C LEU A 55 17.38 11.55 19.18
N VAL A 56 17.97 10.36 19.03
CA VAL A 56 17.25 9.07 19.15
C VAL A 56 16.57 8.92 20.51
N GLN A 57 17.24 9.32 21.59
CA GLN A 57 16.68 9.25 22.96
C GLN A 57 15.57 10.28 23.19
N GLU A 58 15.56 11.36 22.40
CA GLU A 58 14.67 12.50 22.54
C GLU A 58 13.66 12.63 21.37
N LEU A 59 13.55 11.60 20.53
CA LEU A 59 12.61 11.59 19.38
C LEU A 59 11.19 11.90 19.81
N SER A 60 10.72 11.31 20.91
CA SER A 60 9.37 11.55 21.44
C SER A 60 9.13 13.01 21.87
N ILE A 61 10.18 13.76 22.18
CA ILE A 61 10.08 15.17 22.55
C ILE A 61 9.87 16.02 21.28
N TYR A 62 10.67 15.75 20.25
CA TYR A 62 10.76 16.63 19.08
C TYR A 62 9.84 16.23 17.92
N SER A 63 9.55 14.93 17.76
CA SER A 63 8.68 14.42 16.69
C SER A 63 7.22 14.86 16.82
N ASN A 64 6.72 15.12 18.03
CA ASN A 64 5.32 15.52 18.26
C ASN A 64 4.91 16.79 17.51
N GLY A 65 5.85 17.72 17.29
CA GLY A 65 5.60 18.92 16.50
C GLY A 65 5.81 18.69 15.00
N LEU A 66 6.87 17.97 14.64
CA LEU A 66 7.28 17.82 13.23
C LEU A 66 6.35 16.90 12.44
N PHE A 67 5.98 15.75 13.03
CA PHE A 67 5.28 14.69 12.30
C PHE A 67 3.88 15.09 11.78
N PRO A 68 3.06 15.84 12.52
CA PRO A 68 1.76 16.28 12.02
C PRO A 68 1.83 17.37 10.93
N LEU A 69 2.96 18.08 10.82
CA LEU A 69 3.01 19.35 10.07
C LEU A 69 2.87 19.17 8.56
N LEU A 70 3.50 18.16 7.95
CA LEU A 70 3.68 18.09 6.48
C LEU A 70 2.36 18.18 5.69
N SER A 71 1.32 17.50 6.17
CA SER A 71 0.02 17.44 5.48
C SER A 71 -0.74 18.77 5.45
N GLN A 72 -0.46 19.66 6.41
CA GLN A 72 -1.20 20.93 6.60
C GLN A 72 -0.32 22.16 6.39
N ALA A 73 0.99 21.97 6.20
CA ALA A 73 1.94 23.04 5.98
C ALA A 73 1.73 23.74 4.64
N SER A 74 2.02 25.04 4.61
CA SER A 74 2.06 25.82 3.38
C SER A 74 3.15 25.30 2.43
N ILE A 75 2.97 25.55 1.13
CA ILE A 75 3.84 25.03 0.05
C ILE A 75 5.32 25.37 0.29
N ASN A 76 5.62 26.55 0.84
CA ASN A 76 6.99 26.99 1.14
C ASN A 76 7.59 26.36 2.42
N VAL A 77 6.78 25.79 3.32
CA VAL A 77 7.23 25.14 4.56
C VAL A 77 7.56 23.67 4.33
N LYS A 78 6.82 22.99 3.44
CA LYS A 78 7.01 21.55 3.15
C LYS A 78 8.48 21.20 2.79
N PRO A 79 9.17 21.92 1.89
CA PRO A 79 10.56 21.62 1.55
C PRO A 79 11.52 21.76 2.73
N GLU A 80 11.34 22.77 3.58
CA GLU A 80 12.19 22.96 4.76
C GLU A 80 11.96 21.87 5.81
N LEU A 81 10.73 21.39 5.99
CA LEU A 81 10.44 20.24 6.84
C LEU A 81 11.08 18.95 6.29
N ILE A 82 10.96 18.69 4.99
CA ILE A 82 11.60 17.53 4.34
C ILE A 82 13.11 17.58 4.52
N LYS A 83 13.73 18.76 4.43
CA LYS A 83 15.16 18.97 4.67
C LYS A 83 15.56 18.65 6.11
N ILE A 84 14.73 18.94 7.11
CA ILE A 84 14.95 18.48 8.49
C ILE A 84 14.99 16.94 8.54
N TYR A 85 14.04 16.27 7.89
CA TYR A 85 14.03 14.80 7.82
C TYR A 85 15.27 14.23 7.13
N GLU A 86 15.68 14.81 6.00
CA GLU A 86 16.87 14.37 5.27
C GLU A 86 18.15 14.54 6.10
N ASN A 87 18.31 15.67 6.79
CA ASN A 87 19.55 15.97 7.50
C ASN A 87 19.67 15.20 8.83
N HIS A 88 18.54 15.00 9.53
CA HIS A 88 18.56 14.57 10.94
C HIS A 88 17.92 13.21 11.19
N PHE A 89 16.95 12.78 10.37
CA PHE A 89 16.26 11.51 10.57
C PHE A 89 16.85 10.38 9.73
N VAL A 90 17.25 10.66 8.48
CA VAL A 90 17.93 9.66 7.62
C VAL A 90 19.24 9.17 8.26
N THR A 91 19.99 10.08 8.87
CA THR A 91 21.30 9.78 9.49
C THR A 91 21.19 8.87 10.72
N LEU A 92 19.98 8.67 11.27
CA LEU A 92 19.75 7.75 12.39
C LEU A 92 19.83 6.28 11.96
N GLY A 93 19.59 5.99 10.68
CA GLY A 93 19.59 4.62 10.13
C GLY A 93 18.73 3.68 10.98
N ASP A 94 19.29 2.54 11.38
CA ASP A 94 18.63 1.54 12.21
C ASP A 94 18.05 2.06 13.52
N LYS A 95 18.59 3.16 14.08
CA LYS A 95 18.08 3.76 15.32
C LYS A 95 16.72 4.45 15.13
N LEU A 96 16.28 4.69 13.90
CA LEU A 96 14.95 5.25 13.59
C LEU A 96 13.81 4.23 13.76
N LYS A 97 14.10 2.93 13.76
CA LYS A 97 13.11 1.84 13.80
C LYS A 97 11.98 2.04 14.84
N PRO A 98 12.24 2.46 16.09
CA PRO A 98 11.18 2.65 17.09
C PRO A 98 10.18 3.77 16.76
N ALA A 99 10.57 4.76 15.97
CA ALA A 99 9.72 5.88 15.55
C ALA A 99 9.30 5.79 14.08
N LEU A 100 9.66 4.71 13.37
CA LEU A 100 9.50 4.61 11.92
C LEU A 100 8.03 4.69 11.50
N ASP A 101 7.10 4.08 12.23
CA ASP A 101 5.67 4.11 11.90
C ASP A 101 5.14 5.56 11.92
N GLY A 102 5.47 6.32 12.97
CA GLY A 102 5.10 7.74 13.06
C GLY A 102 5.79 8.60 11.99
N PHE A 103 7.07 8.31 11.69
CA PHE A 103 7.81 9.00 10.64
C PHE A 103 7.20 8.75 9.25
N LEU A 104 6.78 7.51 8.95
CA LEU A 104 6.13 7.17 7.70
C LEU A 104 4.79 7.87 7.57
N ILE A 105 3.96 7.86 8.62
CA ILE A 105 2.69 8.59 8.62
C ILE A 105 2.91 10.09 8.33
N ALA A 106 3.96 10.66 8.91
CA ALA A 106 4.31 12.06 8.71
C ALA A 106 4.82 12.39 7.31
N SER A 107 5.56 11.48 6.67
CA SER A 107 6.30 11.75 5.43
C SER A 107 5.56 11.32 4.17
N LEU A 108 4.75 10.26 4.23
CA LEU A 108 3.97 9.74 3.10
C LEU A 108 3.05 10.78 2.42
N PRO A 109 2.42 11.74 3.15
CA PRO A 109 1.65 12.80 2.50
C PRO A 109 2.45 13.66 1.52
N GLY A 110 3.78 13.66 1.59
CA GLY A 110 4.65 14.34 0.63
C GLY A 110 4.75 13.63 -0.74
N LEU A 111 4.22 12.41 -0.88
CA LEU A 111 4.05 11.70 -2.16
C LEU A 111 2.75 12.13 -2.86
N GLU A 112 2.41 13.40 -2.78
CA GLU A 112 1.27 13.99 -3.48
C GLU A 112 1.61 14.13 -4.98
N GLU A 113 0.87 13.42 -5.84
CA GLU A 113 1.10 13.43 -7.29
C GLU A 113 1.04 14.85 -7.86
N GLY A 114 2.03 15.20 -8.68
CA GLY A 114 2.13 16.53 -9.30
C GLY A 114 2.68 17.62 -8.38
N SER A 115 3.03 17.31 -7.13
CA SER A 115 3.66 18.27 -6.22
C SER A 115 5.17 18.43 -6.49
N ASP A 116 5.69 19.64 -6.29
CA ASP A 116 7.12 19.95 -6.46
C ASP A 116 8.03 19.16 -5.51
N HIS A 117 7.49 18.69 -4.40
CA HIS A 117 8.22 17.96 -3.35
C HIS A 117 8.07 16.44 -3.45
N TYR A 118 7.35 15.92 -4.44
CA TYR A 118 7.16 14.48 -4.65
C TYR A 118 8.50 13.75 -4.78
N THR A 119 9.35 14.18 -5.71
CA THR A 119 10.64 13.53 -5.99
C THR A 119 11.58 13.57 -4.78
N THR A 120 11.58 14.68 -4.04
CA THR A 120 12.39 14.81 -2.82
C THR A 120 11.89 13.88 -1.73
N THR A 121 10.57 13.78 -1.53
CA THR A 121 9.97 12.86 -0.56
C THR A 121 10.21 11.40 -0.94
N ASP A 122 10.09 11.04 -2.22
CA ASP A 122 10.37 9.69 -2.72
C ASP A 122 11.82 9.28 -2.43
N ASN A 123 12.77 10.18 -2.68
CA ASN A 123 14.19 9.95 -2.38
C ASN A 123 14.47 9.89 -0.87
N LEU A 124 13.80 10.72 -0.06
CA LEU A 124 13.87 10.64 1.41
C LEU A 124 13.47 9.23 1.88
N LEU A 125 12.33 8.71 1.42
CA LEU A 125 11.83 7.39 1.80
C LEU A 125 12.75 6.25 1.34
N LYS A 126 13.37 6.36 0.16
CA LYS A 126 14.41 5.40 -0.29
C LYS A 126 15.61 5.38 0.64
N LYS A 127 16.15 6.54 1.00
CA LYS A 127 17.29 6.65 1.94
C LYS A 127 16.94 6.05 3.31
N VAL A 128 15.72 6.30 3.80
CA VAL A 128 15.24 5.69 5.05
C VAL A 128 15.11 4.17 4.92
N CYS A 129 14.58 3.67 3.80
CA CYS A 129 14.48 2.24 3.50
C CYS A 129 15.84 1.54 3.48
N GLU A 130 16.87 2.19 2.93
CA GLU A 130 18.26 1.73 2.99
C GLU A 130 18.78 1.74 4.43
N GLY A 131 18.55 2.82 5.18
CA GLY A 131 19.06 3.00 6.54
C GLY A 131 18.47 2.06 7.59
N VAL A 132 17.18 1.72 7.51
CA VAL A 132 16.50 0.80 8.44
C VAL A 132 16.42 -0.65 7.95
N GLY A 133 16.84 -0.88 6.70
CA GLY A 133 16.73 -2.15 6.00
C GLY A 133 15.35 -2.39 5.39
N LYS A 134 15.34 -2.86 4.13
CA LYS A 134 14.15 -3.06 3.30
C LYS A 134 13.04 -3.85 4.00
N HIS A 135 13.38 -5.01 4.56
CA HIS A 135 12.38 -5.90 5.17
C HIS A 135 11.64 -5.23 6.33
N PHE A 136 12.36 -4.46 7.16
CA PHE A 136 11.76 -3.71 8.27
C PHE A 136 10.94 -2.52 7.75
N PHE A 137 11.46 -1.79 6.76
CA PHE A 137 10.79 -0.66 6.14
C PHE A 137 9.42 -1.04 5.55
N TYR A 138 9.37 -2.08 4.71
CA TYR A 138 8.10 -2.54 4.14
C TYR A 138 7.17 -3.12 5.22
N GLY A 139 7.71 -3.76 6.27
CA GLY A 139 6.93 -4.15 7.45
C GLY A 139 6.26 -2.96 8.15
N ALA A 140 6.98 -1.84 8.27
CA ALA A 140 6.45 -0.59 8.80
C ALA A 140 5.41 0.06 7.87
N LEU A 141 5.65 0.04 6.55
CA LEU A 141 4.65 0.49 5.57
C LEU A 141 3.32 -0.26 5.73
N TRP A 142 3.35 -1.59 5.87
CA TRP A 142 2.13 -2.37 6.08
C TRP A 142 1.44 -2.09 7.42
N ARG A 143 2.21 -1.81 8.48
CA ARG A 143 1.63 -1.35 9.75
C ARG A 143 0.90 -0.03 9.59
N VAL A 144 1.53 0.97 8.94
CA VAL A 144 0.89 2.29 8.76
C VAL A 144 -0.31 2.24 7.82
N ILE A 145 -0.25 1.43 6.76
CA ILE A 145 -1.40 1.13 5.87
C ILE A 145 -2.57 0.56 6.67
N LEU A 146 -2.30 -0.33 7.63
CA LEU A 146 -3.35 -0.95 8.44
C LEU A 146 -4.00 0.06 9.40
N ILE A 147 -3.19 0.85 10.12
CA ILE A 147 -3.67 1.71 11.23
C ILE A 147 -4.23 3.07 10.79
N ASP A 148 -3.78 3.62 9.66
CA ASP A 148 -4.17 4.97 9.24
C ASP A 148 -4.60 5.00 7.77
N SER A 149 -5.88 5.30 7.53
CA SER A 149 -6.45 5.36 6.18
C SER A 149 -5.92 6.51 5.34
N SER A 150 -5.48 7.61 5.96
CA SER A 150 -5.03 8.81 5.24
C SER A 150 -3.75 8.57 4.43
N VAL A 151 -2.93 7.60 4.86
CA VAL A 151 -1.64 7.30 4.23
C VAL A 151 -1.66 6.06 3.33
N ARG A 152 -2.79 5.34 3.27
CA ARG A 152 -2.91 4.11 2.46
C ARG A 152 -2.60 4.34 1.00
N LEU A 153 -3.18 5.38 0.40
CA LEU A 153 -2.97 5.69 -1.02
C LEU A 153 -1.49 5.96 -1.32
N PRO A 154 -0.81 6.95 -0.70
CA PRO A 154 0.59 7.21 -0.99
C PRO A 154 1.50 6.03 -0.65
N ALA A 155 1.21 5.27 0.42
CA ALA A 155 1.99 4.09 0.78
C ALA A 155 1.90 2.98 -0.28
N ILE A 156 0.69 2.65 -0.75
CA ILE A 156 0.50 1.62 -1.76
C ILE A 156 1.11 2.06 -3.09
N SER A 157 0.93 3.33 -3.49
CA SER A 157 1.56 3.89 -4.68
C SER A 157 3.09 3.83 -4.60
N PHE A 158 3.68 4.08 -3.42
CA PHE A 158 5.12 3.90 -3.21
C PHE A 158 5.53 2.43 -3.42
N ILE A 159 4.81 1.47 -2.81
CA ILE A 159 5.15 0.05 -2.96
C ILE A 159 5.08 -0.37 -4.44
N THR A 160 4.01 -0.01 -5.14
CA THR A 160 3.80 -0.38 -6.54
C THR A 160 4.85 0.26 -7.46
N SER A 161 5.17 1.54 -7.26
CA SER A 161 6.15 2.25 -8.11
C SER A 161 7.59 1.77 -7.92
N HIS A 162 7.93 1.25 -6.74
CA HIS A 162 9.25 0.67 -6.44
C HIS A 162 9.34 -0.84 -6.68
N PHE A 163 8.27 -1.48 -7.16
CA PHE A 163 8.30 -2.87 -7.59
C PHE A 163 8.91 -3.00 -8.99
N VAL A 164 9.99 -3.77 -9.11
CA VAL A 164 10.68 -3.97 -10.39
C VAL A 164 10.07 -5.18 -11.10
N LYS A 165 9.16 -4.95 -12.05
CA LYS A 165 8.47 -6.01 -12.81
C LYS A 165 9.39 -6.97 -13.58
N LYS A 166 10.63 -6.56 -13.86
CA LYS A 166 11.64 -7.39 -14.56
C LYS A 166 12.31 -8.42 -13.67
N LYS A 167 12.28 -8.22 -12.35
CA LYS A 167 12.86 -9.15 -11.38
C LYS A 167 11.82 -10.18 -10.97
N SER A 168 12.28 -11.36 -10.57
CA SER A 168 11.38 -12.36 -10.00
C SER A 168 10.76 -11.83 -8.70
N LEU A 169 9.60 -12.36 -8.32
CA LEU A 169 9.01 -12.04 -7.03
C LEU A 169 9.86 -12.54 -5.86
N GLU A 170 10.56 -13.67 -6.05
CA GLU A 170 11.46 -14.26 -5.04
C GLU A 170 12.56 -13.30 -4.61
N GLU A 171 13.13 -12.54 -5.56
CA GLU A 171 14.14 -11.51 -5.30
C GLU A 171 13.58 -10.27 -4.56
N GLN A 172 12.26 -10.12 -4.52
CA GLN A 172 11.57 -8.95 -3.98
C GLN A 172 10.61 -9.29 -2.84
N LEU A 173 10.75 -10.47 -2.22
CA LEU A 173 9.91 -10.93 -1.11
C LEU A 173 9.94 -9.99 0.11
N TYR A 174 10.96 -9.15 0.24
CA TYR A 174 11.04 -8.11 1.27
C TYR A 174 9.83 -7.17 1.27
N ILE A 175 9.09 -7.05 0.15
CA ILE A 175 7.88 -6.24 0.04
C ILE A 175 6.77 -6.73 0.99
N LYS A 176 6.75 -8.01 1.35
CA LYS A 176 5.79 -8.53 2.35
C LYS A 176 6.11 -8.04 3.77
N GLY A 177 7.30 -7.48 3.98
CA GLY A 177 7.73 -6.99 5.28
C GLY A 177 7.93 -8.08 6.34
N THR A 178 8.01 -7.67 7.59
CA THR A 178 8.36 -8.53 8.73
C THR A 178 7.26 -9.48 9.21
N SER A 179 6.00 -9.23 8.84
CA SER A 179 4.84 -9.96 9.35
C SER A 179 3.85 -10.20 8.22
N LEU A 180 3.68 -11.47 7.84
CA LEU A 180 2.72 -11.86 6.81
C LEU A 180 1.30 -11.48 7.23
N THR A 181 0.94 -11.65 8.51
CA THR A 181 -0.38 -11.27 9.02
C THR A 181 -0.66 -9.77 8.85
N THR A 182 0.31 -8.92 9.16
CA THR A 182 0.17 -7.46 8.99
C THR A 182 0.05 -7.08 7.51
N PHE A 183 0.86 -7.70 6.65
CA PHE A 183 0.77 -7.54 5.20
C PHE A 183 -0.63 -7.90 4.67
N LEU A 184 -1.16 -9.07 5.04
CA LEU A 184 -2.46 -9.55 4.58
C LEU A 184 -3.61 -8.67 5.10
N HIS A 185 -3.58 -8.29 6.38
CA HIS A 185 -4.57 -7.37 6.94
C HIS A 185 -4.49 -5.98 6.30
N GLY A 186 -3.29 -5.48 5.99
CA GLY A 186 -3.10 -4.23 5.27
C GLY A 186 -3.73 -4.27 3.87
N LEU A 187 -3.46 -5.33 3.09
CA LEU A 187 -4.10 -5.55 1.79
C LEU A 187 -5.63 -5.56 1.89
N CYS A 188 -6.18 -6.34 2.83
CA CYS A 188 -7.63 -6.43 3.01
C CYS A 188 -8.24 -5.08 3.44
N ALA A 189 -7.60 -4.36 4.35
CA ALA A 189 -8.04 -3.04 4.79
C ALA A 189 -8.05 -2.03 3.63
N SER A 190 -7.07 -2.09 2.72
CA SER A 190 -7.04 -1.25 1.51
C SER A 190 -8.08 -1.64 0.47
N LEU A 191 -8.38 -2.93 0.30
CA LEU A 191 -9.46 -3.39 -0.59
C LEU A 191 -10.84 -2.97 -0.08
N LEU A 192 -11.01 -2.90 1.24
CA LEU A 192 -12.25 -2.49 1.92
C LEU A 192 -12.31 -0.97 2.20
N ASP A 193 -11.36 -0.19 1.68
CA ASP A 193 -11.29 1.24 1.96
C ASP A 193 -12.52 2.01 1.45
N GLN A 194 -12.82 3.13 2.11
CA GLN A 194 -13.89 4.03 1.67
C GLN A 194 -13.50 4.86 0.45
N ASN A 195 -12.20 5.13 0.28
CA ASN A 195 -11.67 5.85 -0.86
C ASN A 195 -11.41 4.89 -2.03
N VAL A 196 -12.14 5.12 -3.13
CA VAL A 196 -12.01 4.34 -4.38
C VAL A 196 -10.59 4.40 -4.95
N LEU A 197 -9.84 5.49 -4.73
CA LEU A 197 -8.46 5.59 -5.20
C LEU A 197 -7.53 4.60 -4.48
N VAL A 198 -7.75 4.34 -3.19
CA VAL A 198 -7.02 3.32 -2.43
C VAL A 198 -7.35 1.93 -2.98
N GLN A 199 -8.63 1.65 -3.21
CA GLN A 199 -9.08 0.37 -3.80
C GLN A 199 -8.48 0.13 -5.20
N ARG A 200 -8.37 1.19 -6.03
CA ARG A 200 -7.70 1.12 -7.34
C ARG A 200 -6.20 0.81 -7.17
N ALA A 201 -5.52 1.56 -6.31
CA ALA A 201 -4.08 1.41 -6.08
C ALA A 201 -3.72 0.00 -5.57
N VAL A 202 -4.50 -0.56 -4.63
CA VAL A 202 -4.23 -1.92 -4.12
C VAL A 202 -4.54 -3.00 -5.15
N LEU A 203 -5.55 -2.83 -6.01
CA LEU A 203 -5.79 -3.77 -7.11
C LEU A 203 -4.65 -3.71 -8.14
N ASP A 204 -4.12 -2.52 -8.43
CA ASP A 204 -2.94 -2.37 -9.29
C ASP A 204 -1.71 -3.04 -8.65
N LEU A 205 -1.52 -2.90 -7.33
CA LEU A 205 -0.48 -3.64 -6.59
C LEU A 205 -0.67 -5.16 -6.69
N LEU A 206 -1.88 -5.67 -6.50
CA LEU A 206 -2.17 -7.11 -6.61
C LEU A 206 -1.92 -7.61 -8.03
N LEU A 207 -2.32 -6.85 -9.05
CA LEU A 207 -2.05 -7.18 -10.44
C LEU A 207 -0.55 -7.30 -10.75
N ASP A 208 0.24 -6.35 -10.26
CA ASP A 208 1.66 -6.26 -10.58
C ASP A 208 2.53 -7.17 -9.71
N CYS A 209 2.24 -7.26 -8.41
CA CYS A 209 3.10 -7.92 -7.42
C CYS A 209 2.57 -9.29 -6.98
N PHE A 210 1.24 -9.47 -6.94
CA PHE A 210 0.59 -10.65 -6.37
C PHE A 210 -0.54 -11.20 -7.24
N PRO A 211 -0.25 -11.58 -8.50
CA PRO A 211 -1.27 -12.11 -9.40
C PRO A 211 -1.79 -13.47 -8.93
N MET A 212 -2.97 -13.90 -9.38
CA MET A 212 -3.63 -15.13 -8.89
C MET A 212 -2.81 -16.43 -9.06
N HIS A 213 -1.89 -16.49 -10.02
CA HIS A 213 -0.99 -17.64 -10.20
C HIS A 213 0.22 -17.65 -9.25
N ASN A 214 0.30 -16.66 -8.35
CA ASN A 214 1.38 -16.54 -7.39
C ASN A 214 1.31 -17.63 -6.31
N GLN A 215 2.37 -18.40 -6.19
CA GLN A 215 2.49 -19.51 -5.22
C GLN A 215 3.03 -19.07 -3.86
N GLN A 216 3.36 -17.78 -3.71
CA GLN A 216 3.99 -17.23 -2.50
C GLN A 216 2.97 -16.84 -1.41
N ILE A 217 1.67 -16.87 -1.69
CA ILE A 217 0.61 -16.61 -0.72
C ILE A 217 -0.16 -17.92 -0.52
N SER A 218 -0.44 -18.27 0.74
CA SER A 218 -1.15 -19.51 1.04
C SER A 218 -2.58 -19.48 0.49
N ASN A 219 -3.17 -20.65 0.24
CA ASN A 219 -4.53 -20.74 -0.27
C ASN A 219 -5.54 -20.06 0.67
N SER A 220 -5.38 -20.20 1.99
CA SER A 220 -6.27 -19.58 2.99
C SER A 220 -6.20 -18.05 2.93
N ASP A 221 -4.99 -17.51 2.78
CA ASP A 221 -4.76 -16.08 2.71
C ASP A 221 -5.29 -15.51 1.39
N MET A 222 -5.12 -16.24 0.29
CA MET A 222 -5.65 -15.83 -1.02
C MET A 222 -7.18 -15.82 -1.03
N ILE A 223 -7.84 -16.74 -0.32
CA ILE A 223 -9.30 -16.69 -0.10
C ILE A 223 -9.67 -15.39 0.63
N SER A 224 -8.93 -15.01 1.67
CA SER A 224 -9.20 -13.79 2.45
C SER A 224 -9.06 -12.52 1.59
N ILE A 225 -7.97 -12.43 0.80
CA ILE A 225 -7.76 -11.32 -0.15
C ILE A 225 -8.86 -11.31 -1.21
N THR A 226 -9.20 -12.46 -1.78
CA THR A 226 -10.26 -12.58 -2.79
C THR A 226 -11.62 -12.16 -2.22
N THR A 227 -11.89 -12.53 -0.97
CA THR A 227 -13.10 -12.12 -0.23
C THR A 227 -13.21 -10.61 -0.14
N ALA A 228 -12.14 -9.94 0.31
CA ALA A 228 -12.11 -8.48 0.35
C ALA A 228 -12.23 -7.86 -1.06
N ALA A 229 -11.54 -8.41 -2.06
CA ALA A 229 -11.50 -7.87 -3.42
C ALA A 229 -12.84 -7.96 -4.15
N ILE A 230 -13.61 -9.05 -3.98
CA ILE A 230 -14.92 -9.20 -4.62
C ILE A 230 -15.94 -8.15 -4.11
N THR A 231 -15.79 -7.67 -2.87
CA THR A 231 -16.68 -6.61 -2.34
C THR A 231 -16.59 -5.30 -3.14
N VAL A 232 -15.53 -5.10 -3.91
CA VAL A 232 -15.36 -3.92 -4.77
C VAL A 232 -16.44 -3.84 -5.86
N LEU A 233 -16.99 -4.98 -6.31
CA LEU A 233 -18.08 -5.02 -7.29
C LEU A 233 -19.32 -4.24 -6.82
N LEU A 234 -19.49 -4.10 -5.51
CA LEU A 234 -20.63 -3.47 -4.86
C LEU A 234 -20.58 -1.94 -4.98
N ARG A 235 -19.41 -1.37 -5.27
CA ARG A 235 -19.22 0.06 -5.52
C ARG A 235 -19.78 0.51 -6.87
N ARG A 236 -20.05 -0.43 -7.79
CA ARG A 236 -20.47 -0.17 -9.19
C ARG A 236 -19.51 0.76 -9.96
N ASP A 237 -18.23 0.78 -9.61
CA ASP A 237 -17.21 1.56 -10.30
C ASP A 237 -16.56 0.74 -11.42
N ILE A 238 -16.66 1.24 -12.66
CA ILE A 238 -16.17 0.52 -13.85
C ILE A 238 -14.65 0.33 -13.82
N SER A 239 -13.92 1.31 -13.30
CA SER A 239 -12.46 1.31 -13.25
C SER A 239 -11.94 0.25 -12.27
N LEU A 240 -12.65 0.06 -11.17
CA LEU A 240 -12.42 -1.01 -10.21
C LEU A 240 -12.79 -2.38 -10.77
N ASN A 241 -13.97 -2.52 -11.37
CA ASN A 241 -14.42 -3.77 -11.97
C ASN A 241 -13.44 -4.29 -13.04
N ARG A 242 -12.90 -3.38 -13.87
CA ARG A 242 -11.89 -3.74 -14.88
C ARG A 242 -10.58 -4.26 -14.26
N ARG A 243 -10.14 -3.68 -13.14
CA ARG A 243 -8.93 -4.14 -12.44
C ARG A 243 -9.13 -5.49 -11.77
N LEU A 244 -10.27 -5.67 -11.10
CA LEU A 244 -10.65 -6.95 -10.53
C LEU A 244 -10.76 -8.04 -11.61
N ASP A 245 -11.40 -7.73 -12.75
CA ASP A 245 -11.44 -8.61 -13.93
C ASP A 245 -10.03 -8.99 -14.37
N SER A 246 -9.15 -8.00 -14.55
CA SER A 246 -7.78 -8.22 -14.98
C SER A 246 -6.99 -9.11 -14.00
N TRP A 247 -7.29 -9.04 -12.70
CA TRP A 247 -6.60 -9.81 -11.67
C TRP A 247 -7.10 -11.26 -11.64
N LEU A 248 -8.42 -11.46 -11.72
CA LEU A 248 -9.04 -12.77 -11.70
C LEU A 248 -8.86 -13.53 -13.03
N PHE A 249 -8.87 -12.85 -14.16
CA PHE A 249 -8.82 -13.45 -15.49
C PHE A 249 -7.45 -13.33 -16.19
N GLY A 250 -6.52 -12.60 -15.57
CA GLY A 250 -5.21 -12.27 -16.13
C GLY A 250 -5.29 -11.11 -17.12
N ALA A 251 -4.29 -10.22 -17.10
CA ALA A 251 -4.19 -9.14 -18.08
C ALA A 251 -3.59 -9.66 -19.41
N ASP A 252 -3.93 -9.04 -20.54
CA ASP A 252 -3.48 -9.50 -21.87
C ASP A 252 -1.94 -9.53 -22.03
N SER A 253 -1.20 -8.70 -21.29
CA SER A 253 0.27 -8.63 -21.29
C SER A 253 0.93 -9.67 -20.38
N SER A 254 0.37 -9.92 -19.20
CA SER A 254 0.87 -10.97 -18.28
C SER A 254 0.42 -12.36 -18.72
N GLY A 255 -0.78 -12.49 -19.31
CA GLY A 255 -1.22 -13.73 -19.95
C GLY A 255 -0.28 -14.22 -21.06
N GLN A 256 0.44 -13.32 -21.75
CA GLN A 256 1.41 -13.69 -22.77
C GLN A 256 2.68 -14.35 -22.22
N SER A 257 3.22 -13.91 -21.07
CA SER A 257 4.42 -14.55 -20.49
C SER A 257 4.10 -15.91 -19.87
N TYR A 258 2.90 -16.09 -19.30
CA TYR A 258 2.51 -17.35 -18.65
C TYR A 258 1.93 -18.39 -19.61
N LEU A 259 1.22 -17.98 -20.67
CA LEU A 259 0.76 -18.92 -21.70
C LEU A 259 1.86 -19.31 -22.69
N ALA A 260 2.98 -18.57 -22.70
CA ALA A 260 4.22 -19.04 -23.31
C ALA A 260 4.84 -20.23 -22.54
N ASN A 261 4.45 -20.47 -21.29
CA ASN A 261 4.90 -21.62 -20.53
C ASN A 261 4.15 -22.87 -21.04
N ALA A 262 4.86 -23.69 -21.84
CA ALA A 262 4.31 -24.79 -22.64
C ALA A 262 3.41 -25.76 -21.86
N ASN A 263 3.59 -25.89 -20.54
CA ASN A 263 2.83 -26.79 -19.67
C ASN A 263 1.37 -26.34 -19.44
N ALA A 264 1.08 -25.04 -19.39
CA ALA A 264 -0.29 -24.54 -19.23
C ALA A 264 -1.11 -24.72 -20.52
N MET A 265 -0.47 -24.52 -21.68
CA MET A 265 -1.04 -24.83 -22.99
C MET A 265 -1.22 -26.35 -23.20
N LYS A 266 -0.32 -27.17 -22.66
CA LYS A 266 -0.45 -28.64 -22.67
C LYS A 266 -1.65 -29.12 -21.84
N ALA A 267 -1.77 -28.63 -20.61
CA ALA A 267 -2.91 -28.93 -19.73
C ALA A 267 -4.25 -28.44 -20.32
N LEU A 268 -4.24 -27.32 -21.06
CA LEU A 268 -5.40 -26.82 -21.79
C LEU A 268 -5.75 -27.70 -23.01
N ASN A 269 -4.76 -28.10 -23.80
CA ASN A 269 -4.98 -28.99 -24.95
C ASN A 269 -5.46 -30.39 -24.52
N GLU A 270 -4.96 -30.93 -23.41
CA GLU A 270 -5.40 -32.22 -22.86
C GLU A 270 -6.84 -32.15 -22.32
N LYS A 271 -7.26 -31.02 -21.73
CA LYS A 271 -8.66 -30.80 -21.30
C LYS A 271 -9.62 -30.46 -22.44
N LEU A 272 -9.14 -29.91 -23.56
CA LEU A 272 -9.97 -29.58 -24.73
C LEU A 272 -10.13 -30.75 -25.71
N THR A 273 -9.10 -31.59 -25.87
CA THR A 273 -9.17 -32.81 -26.69
C THR A 273 -10.13 -33.85 -26.10
N SER A 274 -10.34 -33.84 -24.78
CA SER A 274 -11.37 -34.64 -24.10
C SER A 274 -12.81 -34.12 -24.30
N SER A 275 -13.00 -32.92 -24.88
CA SER A 275 -14.34 -32.33 -25.15
C SER A 275 -14.70 -32.23 -26.64
N GLY A 276 -13.94 -32.87 -27.54
CA GLY A 276 -14.38 -33.12 -28.93
C GLY A 276 -14.58 -31.88 -29.83
N GLY A 277 -13.80 -30.81 -29.67
CA GLY A 277 -13.95 -29.58 -30.46
C GLY A 277 -13.02 -29.48 -31.68
N THR A 278 -13.61 -29.38 -32.88
CA THR A 278 -12.92 -29.10 -34.16
C THR A 278 -12.18 -27.76 -34.15
N ILE A 279 -10.97 -27.73 -34.74
CA ILE A 279 -10.12 -26.54 -34.85
C ILE A 279 -10.74 -25.54 -35.85
N ILE A 280 -11.59 -24.64 -35.35
CA ILE A 280 -12.07 -23.48 -36.12
C ILE A 280 -11.01 -22.39 -36.06
N SER A 281 -10.69 -21.77 -37.21
CA SER A 281 -9.83 -20.60 -37.35
C SER A 281 -10.37 -19.43 -36.51
N SER A 282 -9.92 -19.36 -35.26
CA SER A 282 -10.41 -18.39 -34.28
C SER A 282 -9.84 -16.99 -34.57
N ASN A 283 -10.72 -16.01 -34.76
CA ASN A 283 -10.37 -14.59 -34.84
C ASN A 283 -9.58 -14.15 -33.57
N SER A 284 -8.75 -13.10 -33.65
CA SER A 284 -7.87 -12.66 -32.55
C SER A 284 -8.60 -12.44 -31.21
N GLY A 285 -9.82 -11.88 -31.27
CA GLY A 285 -10.70 -11.68 -30.10
C GLY A 285 -11.15 -12.99 -29.44
N SER A 286 -11.44 -14.03 -30.23
CA SER A 286 -11.79 -15.37 -29.71
C SER A 286 -10.60 -16.03 -29.01
N ARG A 287 -9.37 -15.79 -29.49
CA ARG A 287 -8.15 -16.29 -28.84
C ARG A 287 -7.83 -15.58 -27.53
N SER A 288 -8.02 -14.26 -27.42
CA SER A 288 -7.82 -13.56 -26.13
C SER A 288 -8.86 -14.05 -25.09
N ARG A 289 -10.13 -14.15 -25.49
CA ARG A 289 -11.20 -14.65 -24.61
C ARG A 289 -10.93 -16.04 -24.03
N ARG A 290 -10.58 -17.03 -24.88
CA ARG A 290 -10.24 -18.39 -24.40
C ARG A 290 -9.06 -18.42 -23.44
N ARG A 291 -8.09 -17.53 -23.63
CA ARG A 291 -6.89 -17.43 -22.77
C ARG A 291 -7.25 -16.93 -21.37
N ARG A 292 -8.10 -15.90 -21.29
CA ARG A 292 -8.62 -15.38 -20.02
C ARG A 292 -9.47 -16.40 -19.27
N GLU A 293 -10.36 -17.08 -19.99
CA GLU A 293 -11.16 -18.18 -19.43
C GLU A 293 -10.26 -19.30 -18.88
N ALA A 294 -9.22 -19.71 -19.62
CA ALA A 294 -8.27 -20.71 -19.16
C ALA A 294 -7.52 -20.27 -17.89
N TYR A 295 -7.03 -19.03 -17.85
CA TYR A 295 -6.36 -18.49 -16.67
C TYR A 295 -7.27 -18.54 -15.44
N PHE A 296 -8.51 -18.08 -15.58
CA PHE A 296 -9.49 -18.10 -14.50
C PHE A 296 -9.75 -19.52 -14.00
N MET A 297 -9.94 -20.47 -14.90
CA MET A 297 -10.24 -21.87 -14.55
C MET A 297 -9.08 -22.55 -13.80
N VAL A 298 -7.83 -22.17 -14.10
CA VAL A 298 -6.65 -22.76 -13.48
C VAL A 298 -6.32 -22.10 -12.13
N TYR A 299 -6.37 -20.77 -12.06
CA TYR A 299 -5.81 -20.04 -10.91
C TYR A 299 -6.85 -19.38 -10.01
N SER A 300 -8.01 -18.99 -10.53
CA SER A 300 -8.93 -18.10 -9.79
C SER A 300 -10.22 -18.78 -9.36
N LYS A 301 -10.71 -19.76 -10.13
CA LYS A 301 -12.01 -20.41 -9.93
C LYS A 301 -12.19 -20.95 -8.51
N GLU A 302 -11.20 -21.69 -8.00
CA GLU A 302 -11.26 -22.31 -6.67
C GLU A 302 -11.42 -21.25 -5.57
N PHE A 303 -10.66 -20.15 -5.64
CA PHE A 303 -10.68 -19.06 -4.66
C PHE A 303 -11.99 -18.28 -4.72
N VAL A 304 -12.46 -17.96 -5.92
CA VAL A 304 -13.74 -17.27 -6.13
C VAL A 304 -14.89 -18.13 -5.63
N TYR A 305 -14.91 -19.43 -5.94
CA TYR A 305 -15.93 -20.35 -5.47
C TYR A 305 -15.98 -20.41 -3.93
N LYS A 306 -14.83 -20.63 -3.28
CA LYS A 306 -14.75 -20.68 -1.81
C LYS A 306 -15.17 -19.36 -1.18
N THR A 307 -14.76 -18.24 -1.77
CA THR A 307 -15.18 -16.90 -1.34
C THR A 307 -16.69 -16.75 -1.40
N LEU A 308 -17.32 -17.12 -2.51
CA LEU A 308 -18.77 -17.04 -2.67
C LEU A 308 -19.51 -17.92 -1.66
N VAL A 309 -19.02 -19.14 -1.43
CA VAL A 309 -19.58 -20.05 -0.42
C VAL A 309 -19.45 -19.45 0.98
N LEU A 310 -18.32 -18.83 1.32
CA LEU A 310 -18.15 -18.16 2.62
C LEU A 310 -19.10 -16.96 2.77
N CYS A 311 -19.17 -16.08 1.76
CA CYS A 311 -20.03 -14.90 1.81
C CYS A 311 -21.52 -15.26 1.90
N VAL A 312 -21.96 -16.34 1.24
CA VAL A 312 -23.36 -16.79 1.23
C VAL A 312 -23.68 -17.72 2.40
N GLY A 313 -22.76 -18.61 2.77
CA GLY A 313 -22.94 -19.64 3.82
C GLY A 313 -22.81 -19.11 5.25
N VAL A 314 -22.08 -18.01 5.49
CA VAL A 314 -22.05 -17.36 6.82
C VAL A 314 -23.43 -16.83 7.21
N HIS A 315 -24.32 -16.53 6.25
CA HIS A 315 -25.68 -16.08 6.54
C HIS A 315 -26.69 -17.21 6.80
N THR A 316 -26.44 -18.45 6.36
CA THR A 316 -27.39 -19.56 6.63
C THR A 316 -27.40 -20.04 8.07
N HIS A 317 -26.41 -19.64 8.89
CA HIS A 317 -26.37 -19.90 10.33
C HIS A 317 -26.91 -18.74 11.20
N LEU A 318 -27.26 -17.58 10.61
CA LEU A 318 -27.78 -16.41 11.32
C LEU A 318 -29.25 -16.07 10.98
N THR A 319 -29.88 -16.76 10.03
CA THR A 319 -31.28 -16.52 9.64
C THR A 319 -32.26 -17.24 10.56
N GLY A 320 -32.26 -16.82 11.82
CA GLY A 320 -33.28 -17.11 12.80
C GLY A 320 -34.30 -15.99 12.99
N THR A 321 -34.41 -14.97 12.13
CA THR A 321 -35.52 -14.00 12.17
C THR A 321 -35.73 -13.31 10.81
N HIS A 322 -37.00 -13.27 10.38
CA HIS A 322 -37.50 -12.65 9.16
C HIS A 322 -37.17 -11.14 9.07
N ASN A 323 -36.29 -10.73 8.12
CA ASN A 323 -36.56 -9.62 7.17
C ASN A 323 -35.45 -9.35 6.11
N ASP A 324 -34.33 -10.08 6.07
CA ASP A 324 -33.15 -9.69 5.25
C ASP A 324 -33.07 -10.29 3.82
N ASN A 325 -34.12 -10.94 3.32
CA ASN A 325 -34.10 -11.64 2.02
C ASN A 325 -34.01 -10.72 0.78
N CYS A 326 -34.16 -9.40 0.93
CA CYS A 326 -34.04 -8.46 -0.19
C CYS A 326 -32.58 -8.03 -0.45
N PHE A 327 -31.72 -8.11 0.56
CA PHE A 327 -30.33 -7.66 0.47
C PHE A 327 -29.47 -8.69 -0.29
N VAL A 328 -29.51 -9.96 0.12
CA VAL A 328 -28.68 -11.06 -0.43
C VAL A 328 -28.90 -11.29 -1.94
N GLY A 329 -30.14 -11.16 -2.42
CA GLY A 329 -30.46 -11.28 -3.84
C GLY A 329 -29.80 -10.20 -4.71
N TYR A 330 -29.56 -9.01 -4.16
CA TYR A 330 -28.92 -7.91 -4.88
C TYR A 330 -27.40 -8.15 -5.06
N TYR A 331 -26.70 -8.58 -4.01
CA TYR A 331 -25.26 -8.88 -4.04
C TYR A 331 -24.95 -10.06 -4.97
N LEU A 332 -25.71 -11.15 -4.87
CA LEU A 332 -25.58 -12.31 -5.77
C LEU A 332 -25.88 -11.92 -7.21
N ARG A 333 -26.90 -11.10 -7.47
CA ARG A 333 -27.23 -10.66 -8.83
C ARG A 333 -26.14 -9.79 -9.44
N GLU A 334 -25.46 -8.95 -8.67
CA GLU A 334 -24.33 -8.15 -9.18
C GLU A 334 -23.08 -9.00 -9.44
N VAL A 335 -22.75 -9.93 -8.53
CA VAL A 335 -21.61 -10.84 -8.75
C VAL A 335 -21.90 -11.78 -9.94
N ILE A 336 -23.10 -12.35 -10.01
CA ILE A 336 -23.55 -13.17 -11.14
C ILE A 336 -23.61 -12.32 -12.41
N SER A 337 -24.17 -11.10 -12.38
CA SER A 337 -24.22 -10.21 -13.55
C SER A 337 -22.82 -9.82 -14.02
N PHE A 338 -21.84 -9.65 -13.12
CA PHE A 338 -20.45 -9.40 -13.49
C PHE A 338 -19.88 -10.61 -14.24
N PHE A 339 -20.03 -11.82 -13.71
CA PHE A 339 -19.60 -13.05 -14.39
C PHE A 339 -20.37 -13.31 -15.69
N GLU A 340 -21.66 -12.98 -15.78
CA GLU A 340 -22.47 -13.08 -16.99
C GLU A 340 -22.08 -12.05 -18.05
N ARG A 341 -21.70 -10.82 -17.65
CA ARG A 341 -21.19 -9.79 -18.57
C ARG A 341 -19.80 -10.12 -19.11
N ILE A 342 -18.98 -10.83 -18.34
CA ILE A 342 -17.67 -11.34 -18.80
C ILE A 342 -17.84 -12.53 -19.77
N ASN A 343 -18.91 -13.31 -19.60
CA ASN A 343 -19.26 -14.45 -20.47
C ASN A 343 -20.08 -14.08 -21.72
N LYS A 344 -20.42 -12.81 -21.96
CA LYS A 344 -20.99 -12.34 -23.22
C LYS A 344 -19.88 -11.70 -24.05
#